data_AF-A0AA96YIS0-F1
#
_entry.id   AF-A0AA96YIS0-F1
#
_cell.length_a   1.000
_cell.length_b   1.000
_cell.length_c   1.000
_cell.angle_alpha   90.00
_cell.angle_beta   90.00
_cell.angle_gamma   90.00
#
_symmetry.space_group_name_H-M   'P 1'
#
loop_
_entity.id
_entity.type
_entity.pdbx_description
1 polymer ?
#
loop_
_entity_poly.entity_id
_entity_poly.type
_entity_poly.pdbx_seq_one_letter_code
_entity_poly.pdbx_strand_id
1 'polypeptide(L)' 'MSYYDEIVEKINQLIEESSVHNMNEMLMQLSHDQQINQEQRFEQQQRLREAIFIHHDK' A
#
# COMPACT_ATOMS: atom_id res chain seq x y z
N MET A 1 6.91 -0.53 17.47
CA MET A 1 5.95 -0.70 16.36
C MET A 1 6.34 -1.97 15.63
N SER A 2 5.37 -2.76 15.17
CA SER A 2 5.67 -3.88 14.27
C SER A 2 6.03 -3.34 12.90
N TYR A 3 6.86 -4.05 12.13
CA TYR A 3 7.13 -3.73 10.74
C TYR A 3 5.83 -3.58 9.91
N TYR A 4 4.81 -4.36 10.26
CA TYR A 4 3.48 -4.23 9.67
C TYR A 4 2.82 -2.87 9.95
N ASP A 5 2.94 -2.35 11.18
CA ASP A 5 2.35 -1.06 11.55
C ASP A 5 3.03 0.08 10.77
N GLU A 6 4.34 0.00 10.57
CA GLU A 6 5.11 0.96 9.77
C GLU A 6 4.66 0.97 8.30
N ILE A 7 4.40 -0.21 7.73
CA ILE A 7 3.84 -0.33 6.38
C ILE A 7 2.45 0.29 6.30
N VAL A 8 1.59 0.04 7.28
CA VAL A 8 0.24 0.59 7.31
C VAL A 8 0.27 2.13 7.38
N GLU A 9 1.10 2.71 8.25
CA GLU A 9 1.27 4.16 8.33
C GLU A 9 1.78 4.74 7.02
N LYS A 10 2.79 4.11 6.41
CA LYS A 10 3.33 4.54 5.11
C LYS A 10 2.28 4.51 4.01
N ILE A 11 1.47 3.45 3.92
CA ILE A 11 0.39 3.35 2.93
C ILE A 11 -0.65 4.44 3.14
N ASN A 12 -1.05 4.70 4.39
CA ASN A 12 -2.01 5.77 4.68
C ASN A 12 -1.48 7.13 4.20
N GLN A 13 -0.19 7.44 4.44
CA GLN A 13 0.44 8.66 3.95
C GLN A 13 0.42 8.74 2.42
N LEU A 14 0.75 7.65 1.72
CA LEU A 14 0.73 7.63 0.25
C LEU A 14 -0.67 7.84 -0.34
N ILE A 15 -1.70 7.32 0.34
CA ILE A 15 -3.10 7.53 -0.02
C ILE A 15 -3.49 9.00 0.20
N GLU A 16 -3.10 9.60 1.33
CA GLU A 16 -3.33 11.03 1.61
C GLU A 16 -2.64 11.93 0.57
N GLU A 17 -1.40 11.61 0.20
CA GLU A 17 -0.65 12.30 -0.87
C GLU A 17 -1.30 12.15 -2.24
N SER A 18 -2.23 11.21 -2.42
CA SER A 18 -2.94 10.96 -3.68
C SER A 18 -2.00 10.64 -4.86
N SER A 19 -0.78 10.18 -4.59
CA SER A 19 0.24 9.94 -5.60
C SER A 19 0.16 8.51 -6.13
N VAL A 20 -0.52 8.32 -7.26
CA VAL A 20 -0.65 7.01 -7.94
C VAL A 20 0.72 6.40 -8.26
N HIS A 21 1.71 7.23 -8.58
CA HIS A 21 3.09 6.76 -8.79
C HIS A 21 3.65 6.11 -7.52
N ASN A 22 3.60 6.79 -6.37
CA ASN A 22 4.11 6.28 -5.11
C ASN A 22 3.33 5.04 -4.64
N MET A 23 2.01 5.02 -4.84
CA MET A 23 1.18 3.85 -4.52
C MET A 23 1.56 2.62 -5.36
N ASN A 24 1.86 2.79 -6.65
CA ASN A 24 2.33 1.69 -7.52
C ASN A 24 3.71 1.18 -7.12
N GLU A 25 4.64 2.08 -6.76
CA GLU A 25 5.94 1.69 -6.21
C GLU A 25 5.77 0.88 -4.92
N MET A 26 4.88 1.30 -4.02
CA MET A 26 4.58 0.58 -2.78
C MET A 26 3.97 -0.81 -3.05
N LEU A 27 3.09 -0.96 -4.05
CA LEU A 27 2.57 -2.26 -4.48
C LEU A 27 3.68 -3.21 -4.91
N MET A 28 4.66 -2.71 -5.67
CA MET A 28 5.81 -3.49 -6.12
C MET A 28 6.73 -3.88 -4.96
N GLN A 29 6.99 -2.95 -4.02
CA GLN A 29 7.76 -3.22 -2.80
C GLN A 29 7.09 -4.31 -1.96
N LEU A 30 5.79 -4.17 -1.68
CA LEU A 30 5.00 -5.16 -0.95
C LEU A 30 5.06 -6.54 -1.63
N SER A 31 5.04 -6.62 -2.96
CA SER A 31 5.11 -7.90 -3.68
C SER A 31 6.40 -8.68 -3.43
N HIS A 32 7.51 -7.99 -3.13
CA HIS A 32 8.81 -8.59 -2.84
C HIS A 32 9.07 -8.71 -1.33
N ASP A 33 8.15 -8.22 -0.52
CA ASP A 33 8.24 -8.22 0.92
C ASP A 33 7.97 -9.63 1.48
N GLN A 34 8.97 -10.12 2.21
CA GLN A 34 8.95 -11.40 2.92
C GLN A 34 8.87 -11.23 4.44
N GLN A 35 8.87 -9.99 4.94
CA GLN A 35 8.83 -9.69 6.36
C GLN A 35 7.39 -9.72 6.92
N ILE A 36 6.39 -9.48 6.07
CA ILE A 36 4.96 -9.62 6.41
C ILE A 36 4.36 -10.91 5.85
N ASN A 37 3.29 -11.38 6.50
CA ASN A 37 2.57 -12.57 6.06
C ASN A 37 1.84 -12.34 4.73
N GLN A 38 1.55 -13.42 4.02
CA GLN A 38 0.84 -13.36 2.73
C GLN A 38 -0.52 -12.65 2.84
N GLU A 39 -1.28 -12.89 3.91
CA GLU A 39 -2.57 -12.24 4.15
C GLU A 39 -2.41 -10.73 4.37
N GLN A 40 -1.48 -10.34 5.24
CA GLN A 40 -1.16 -8.93 5.52
C GLN A 40 -0.72 -8.19 4.25
N ARG A 41 0.14 -8.81 3.45
CA ARG A 41 0.56 -8.28 2.15
C ARG A 41 -0.62 -8.08 1.23
N PHE A 42 -1.49 -9.09 1.11
CA PHE A 42 -2.65 -9.04 0.24
C PHE A 42 -3.63 -7.95 0.67
N GLU A 43 -3.89 -7.81 1.96
CA GLU A 43 -4.74 -6.76 2.53
C GLU A 43 -4.22 -5.36 2.15
N GLN A 44 -2.93 -5.11 2.39
CA GLN A 44 -2.31 -3.82 2.08
C GLN A 44 -2.26 -3.53 0.56
N GLN A 45 -2.02 -4.55 -0.26
CA GLN A 45 -2.09 -4.42 -1.72
C GLN A 45 -3.50 -4.13 -2.22
N GLN A 46 -4.53 -4.70 -1.59
CA GLN A 46 -5.91 -4.42 -1.95
C GLN A 46 -6.29 -2.97 -1.62
N ARG A 47 -5.91 -2.49 -0.44
CA ARG A 47 -6.13 -1.09 -0.02
C ARG A 47 -5.50 -0.09 -1.00
N LEU A 48 -4.25 -0.33 -1.41
CA LEU A 48 -3.57 0.51 -2.41
C LEU A 48 -4.30 0.49 -3.76
N ARG A 49 -4.75 -0.67 -4.23
CA ARG A 49 -5.50 -0.78 -5.49
C ARG A 49 -6.83 -0.03 -5.45
N GLU A 50 -7.56 -0.12 -4.35
CA GLU A 50 -8.80 0.63 -4.14
C GLU A 50 -8.55 2.14 -4.14
N ALA A 51 -7.52 2.60 -3.42
CA ALA A 51 -7.14 4.00 -3.42
C ALA A 51 -6.78 4.50 -4.84
N ILE A 52 -5.94 3.76 -5.57
CA ILE A 52 -5.60 4.10 -6.96
C ILE A 52 -6.85 4.17 -7.84
N PHE A 53 -7.78 3.22 -7.70
CA PHE A 53 -9.02 3.21 -8.48
C PHE A 53 -9.89 4.44 -8.18
N ILE A 54 -10.08 4.77 -6.89
CA ILE A 54 -10.84 5.96 -6.46
C ILE A 54 -10.19 7.24 -6.98
N HIS A 55 -8.86 7.31 -7.00
CA HIS A 55 -8.14 8.47 -7.54
C HIS A 55 -8.25 8.58 -9.06
N HIS A 56 -8.32 7.47 -9.78
CA HIS A 56 -8.42 7.47 -11.23
C HIS A 56 -9.82 7.83 -11.74
N ASP A 57 -10.87 7.61 -10.93
CA ASP A 57 -12.26 7.96 -11.26
C ASP A 57 -12.61 9.43 -10.99
N LYS A 58 -11.67 10.22 -10.44
CA LYS A 58 -11.88 11.60 -10.01
C LYS A 58 -11.20 12.62 -10.93
#